data_AF-A0A1E1L430-F1
#
_entry.id   AF-A0A1E1L430-F1
#
_cell.length_a   1.000
_cell.length_b   1.000
_cell.length_c   1.000
_cell.angle_alpha   90.00
_cell.angle_beta   90.00
_cell.angle_gamma   90.00
#
_symmetry.space_group_name_H-M   'P 1'
#
loop_
_entity.id
_entity.type
_entity.pdbx_description
1 polymer ?
#
loop_
_entity_poly.entity_id
_entity_poly.type
_entity_poly.pdbx_seq_one_letter_code
_entity_poly.pdbx_strand_id
1 'polypeptide(L)'
;MPPTLTFGIEIYFLLAYLPDDIEPPDLSEKRILYFDYTQESGDEYHDFSADSPSTRDDGERGGRLKSAINQTRNALRGVGLRVVEGKTDFSGWRVAEDTSIDTPEDTPYSYFQMKFRSPAYLFTPEALQEVKLALQTLTERFCLSTGQNSGLYVRVGDGDKSFDFETTRRLAAFTWAFEPQLHSIHPQYRQSSYHTRELRGTSAYATGYRNKYDRTPDGITGALDLLECEDMESLGSQIRDNYGFMKDSQVNLEEVLLAARNADYPKKTIEWRQHKGTLDGDEICTWISTVVGIMYFVRDTPEEYFHGVLSFALEERWQKLGDGKDDERVEKYGPILAESQFAIDKLLRLLMLDDEADYYRDKWHVLTKAPLFPPHKSRITWDYKQEIVPESADYVQCQTLRQIWEDLRILRDMPGSNLVFDPDHTMWPSHRAYETPPISEYEEGEEEIQHRRGRNSSELSRQKQEQEYYSNNNSLVDEDNRIQALDRQITEFEESDAMEEEDLDELERQIQVLQQEHAMKHLPLGDEEWRESLMIASGWKTRPGGVSDPFAVGVERVRNDDEEDNEEASPKTVSAGIYQRDEDRG
;
A
#
# COMPACT_ATOMS: atom_id res chain seq x y z
N MET A 1 5.04 -28.39 3.06
CA MET A 1 5.72 -27.09 3.25
C MET A 1 4.66 -26.01 3.12
N PRO A 2 4.76 -24.88 3.83
CA PRO A 2 3.89 -23.73 3.59
C PRO A 2 4.05 -23.23 2.15
N PRO A 3 3.08 -22.50 1.58
CA PRO A 3 3.22 -21.95 0.23
C PRO A 3 4.34 -20.91 0.20
N THR A 4 5.18 -20.99 -0.84
CA THR A 4 6.22 -20.00 -1.13
C THR A 4 5.55 -18.66 -1.45
N LEU A 5 5.92 -17.61 -0.73
CA LEU A 5 5.45 -16.25 -1.01
C LEU A 5 5.87 -15.80 -2.41
N THR A 6 5.05 -14.96 -3.03
CA THR A 6 5.39 -14.28 -4.29
C THR A 6 5.96 -12.89 -4.03
N PHE A 7 6.82 -12.41 -4.93
CA PHE A 7 7.31 -11.03 -4.91
C PHE A 7 7.36 -10.43 -6.32
N GLY A 8 7.30 -9.10 -6.39
CA GLY A 8 7.62 -8.32 -7.58
C GLY A 8 8.15 -6.95 -7.19
N ILE A 9 8.93 -6.31 -8.07
CA ILE A 9 9.54 -5.00 -7.79
C ILE A 9 9.11 -3.94 -8.80
N GLU A 10 9.06 -2.69 -8.34
CA GLU A 10 8.96 -1.49 -9.18
C GLU A 10 10.11 -0.54 -8.85
N ILE A 11 10.90 -0.18 -9.86
CA ILE A 11 12.05 0.71 -9.76
C ILE A 11 11.78 1.94 -10.62
N TYR A 12 12.09 3.10 -10.07
CA TYR A 12 11.95 4.40 -10.72
C TYR A 12 13.34 4.99 -10.97
N PHE A 13 13.73 5.17 -12.23
CA PHE A 13 15.06 5.67 -12.59
C PHE A 13 15.03 6.66 -13.75
N LEU A 14 16.12 7.43 -13.87
CA LEU A 14 16.34 8.36 -14.96
C LEU A 14 17.25 7.70 -16.00
N LEU A 15 16.83 7.67 -17.26
CA LEU A 15 17.62 7.23 -18.40
C LEU A 15 18.17 8.46 -19.12
N ALA A 16 19.49 8.62 -19.12
CA ALA A 16 20.17 9.74 -19.79
C ALA A 16 20.13 9.59 -21.30
N TYR A 17 19.96 10.71 -22.00
CA TYR A 17 20.13 10.80 -23.45
C TYR A 17 20.75 12.13 -23.88
N LEU A 18 21.23 12.16 -25.13
CA LEU A 18 21.73 13.34 -25.81
C LEU A 18 20.99 13.52 -27.15
N PRO A 19 20.80 14.77 -27.61
CA PRO A 19 20.52 15.07 -29.02
C PRO A 19 21.66 14.57 -29.93
N ASP A 20 21.33 14.22 -31.17
CA ASP A 20 22.26 13.53 -32.09
C ASP A 20 23.44 14.43 -32.57
N ASP A 21 23.37 15.74 -32.33
CA ASP A 21 24.41 16.73 -32.65
C ASP A 21 25.35 17.06 -31.48
N ILE A 22 25.14 16.45 -30.30
CA ILE A 22 25.92 16.71 -29.08
C ILE A 22 26.84 15.52 -28.76
N GLU A 23 28.16 15.74 -28.80
CA GLU A 23 29.17 14.76 -28.35
C GLU A 23 29.05 14.46 -26.84
N PRO A 24 29.38 13.23 -26.39
CA PRO A 24 29.21 12.87 -24.99
C PRO A 24 30.26 13.57 -24.11
N PRO A 25 29.85 14.13 -22.95
CA PRO A 25 30.77 14.85 -22.04
C PRO A 25 31.97 14.02 -21.55
N ASP A 26 31.79 12.70 -21.48
CA ASP A 26 32.87 11.73 -21.30
C ASP A 26 33.00 10.87 -22.57
N LEU A 27 34.06 11.11 -23.35
CA LEU A 27 34.39 10.34 -24.56
C LEU A 27 34.81 8.88 -24.27
N SER A 28 34.90 8.47 -23.00
CA SER A 28 35.12 7.08 -22.59
C SER A 28 33.84 6.31 -22.30
N GLU A 29 32.69 7.00 -22.24
CA GLU A 29 31.37 6.38 -22.14
C GLU A 29 31.05 5.55 -23.40
N LYS A 30 30.45 4.39 -23.19
CA LYS A 30 30.13 3.38 -24.24
C LYS A 30 28.68 2.90 -24.17
N ARG A 31 27.95 3.31 -23.14
CA ARG A 31 26.53 3.03 -22.95
C ARG A 31 25.69 3.89 -23.89
N ILE A 32 24.49 3.43 -24.19
CA ILE A 32 23.59 4.06 -25.15
C ILE A 32 23.09 5.39 -24.58
N LEU A 33 23.38 6.48 -25.31
CA LEU A 33 22.93 7.85 -25.05
C LEU A 33 22.09 8.43 -26.20
N TYR A 34 22.16 7.83 -27.39
CA TYR A 34 21.43 8.27 -28.59
C TYR A 34 20.30 7.29 -28.90
N PHE A 35 19.13 7.84 -29.20
CA PHE A 35 17.90 7.07 -29.41
C PHE A 35 17.23 7.52 -30.71
N ASP A 36 17.70 6.98 -31.83
CA ASP A 36 17.11 7.17 -33.16
C ASP A 36 15.61 6.88 -33.11
N TYR A 37 14.79 7.74 -33.72
CA TYR A 37 13.34 7.61 -33.76
C TYR A 37 12.78 7.79 -35.18
N THR A 38 11.64 7.17 -35.46
CA THR A 38 10.86 7.42 -36.68
C THR A 38 9.71 8.37 -36.38
N GLN A 39 9.14 9.01 -37.40
CA GLN A 39 7.91 9.80 -37.23
C GLN A 39 6.77 8.93 -36.68
N GLU A 40 6.64 7.70 -37.19
CA GLU A 40 5.78 6.63 -36.68
C GLU A 40 6.00 6.33 -35.17
N SER A 41 7.24 6.42 -34.67
CA SER A 41 7.51 6.29 -33.22
C SER A 41 6.98 7.46 -32.39
N GLY A 42 6.87 8.65 -32.98
CA GLY A 42 6.24 9.83 -32.38
C GLY A 42 4.71 9.76 -32.44
N ASP A 43 4.16 9.33 -33.58
CA ASP A 43 2.73 9.08 -33.76
C ASP A 43 2.23 8.00 -32.76
N GLU A 44 2.97 6.90 -32.64
CA GLU A 44 2.75 5.85 -31.63
C GLU A 44 2.89 6.36 -30.17
N TYR A 45 3.59 7.47 -29.92
CA TYR A 45 3.69 8.07 -28.59
C TYR A 45 2.46 8.93 -28.26
N HIS A 46 1.92 9.66 -29.24
CA HIS A 46 0.66 10.39 -29.09
C HIS A 46 -0.50 9.45 -28.76
N ASP A 47 -0.66 8.33 -29.48
CA ASP A 47 -1.65 7.30 -29.16
C ASP A 47 -1.42 6.67 -27.78
N PHE A 48 -0.16 6.43 -27.37
CA PHE A 48 0.19 5.88 -26.06
C PHE A 48 -0.03 6.86 -24.89
N SER A 49 -0.18 8.16 -25.17
CA SER A 49 -0.30 9.24 -24.18
C SER A 49 -1.68 9.92 -24.13
N ALA A 50 -2.66 9.43 -24.91
CA ALA A 50 -4.02 9.99 -24.99
C ALA A 50 -4.75 10.11 -23.63
N ASP A 51 -4.41 9.28 -22.64
CA ASP A 51 -4.92 9.36 -21.26
C ASP A 51 -4.44 10.62 -20.48
N SER A 52 -3.43 11.37 -20.96
CA SER A 52 -2.81 12.49 -20.23
C SER A 52 -2.27 13.63 -21.13
N PRO A 53 -3.15 14.42 -21.80
CA PRO A 53 -2.74 15.22 -22.96
C PRO A 53 -2.04 16.56 -22.70
N SER A 54 -1.90 17.01 -21.45
CA SER A 54 -1.83 18.46 -21.15
C SER A 54 -0.43 19.09 -21.00
N THR A 55 0.66 18.32 -21.07
CA THR A 55 2.00 18.82 -20.66
C THR A 55 3.21 18.29 -21.46
N ARG A 56 3.04 17.61 -22.60
CA ARG A 56 4.16 16.89 -23.24
C ARG A 56 4.48 17.33 -24.68
N ASP A 57 5.77 17.59 -24.85
CA ASP A 57 6.48 18.07 -26.04
C ASP A 57 6.30 17.15 -27.26
N ASP A 58 5.90 17.72 -28.38
CA ASP A 58 5.25 17.02 -29.48
C ASP A 58 6.23 16.46 -30.55
N GLY A 59 6.08 15.17 -30.85
CA GLY A 59 6.85 14.47 -31.87
C GLY A 59 8.19 13.93 -31.37
N GLU A 60 9.25 14.75 -31.34
CA GLU A 60 10.63 14.29 -31.19
C GLU A 60 10.91 13.60 -29.85
N ARG A 61 10.67 14.29 -28.72
CA ARG A 61 10.96 13.73 -27.38
C ARG A 61 10.17 12.44 -27.12
N GLY A 62 8.92 12.39 -27.57
CA GLY A 62 8.06 11.19 -27.52
C GLY A 62 8.59 10.03 -28.36
N GLY A 63 9.01 10.29 -29.60
CA GLY A 63 9.63 9.28 -30.47
C GLY A 63 10.94 8.72 -29.91
N ARG A 64 11.83 9.59 -29.41
CA ARG A 64 13.08 9.18 -28.75
C ARG A 64 12.82 8.33 -27.50
N LEU A 65 11.84 8.72 -26.68
CA LEU A 65 11.40 7.94 -25.52
C LEU A 65 10.84 6.56 -25.93
N LYS A 66 10.02 6.49 -26.98
CA LYS A 66 9.49 5.23 -27.51
C LYS A 66 10.61 4.31 -28.04
N SER A 67 11.61 4.88 -28.72
CA SER A 67 12.84 4.18 -29.10
C SER A 67 13.60 3.68 -27.88
N ALA A 68 13.82 4.53 -26.87
CA ALA A 68 14.50 4.16 -25.63
C ALA A 68 13.81 2.99 -24.91
N ILE A 69 12.49 3.06 -24.72
CA ILE A 69 11.66 1.97 -24.18
C ILE A 69 11.86 0.68 -25.00
N ASN A 70 11.80 0.76 -26.33
CA ASN A 70 11.96 -0.42 -27.20
C ASN A 70 13.37 -1.01 -27.17
N GLN A 71 14.42 -0.18 -27.09
CA GLN A 71 15.80 -0.62 -26.92
C GLN A 71 16.00 -1.29 -25.55
N THR A 72 15.45 -0.73 -24.47
CA THR A 72 15.46 -1.35 -23.13
C THR A 72 14.77 -2.73 -23.15
N ARG A 73 13.59 -2.82 -23.75
CA ARG A 73 12.86 -4.09 -23.93
C ARG A 73 13.68 -5.12 -24.74
N ASN A 74 14.35 -4.69 -25.80
CA ASN A 74 15.14 -5.57 -26.65
C ASN A 74 16.47 -6.00 -26.00
N ALA A 75 17.06 -5.18 -25.13
CA ALA A 75 18.21 -5.57 -24.30
C ALA A 75 17.86 -6.75 -23.37
N LEU A 76 16.72 -6.66 -22.67
CA LEU A 76 16.22 -7.70 -21.76
C LEU A 76 15.86 -8.99 -22.53
N ARG A 77 15.12 -8.88 -23.65
CA ARG A 77 14.85 -10.01 -24.57
C ARG A 77 16.15 -10.67 -25.05
N GLY A 78 17.20 -9.88 -25.29
CA GLY A 78 18.52 -10.34 -25.74
C GLY A 78 19.32 -11.17 -24.73
N VAL A 79 18.96 -11.13 -23.44
CA VAL A 79 19.50 -12.01 -22.38
C VAL A 79 18.49 -13.09 -21.96
N GLY A 80 17.43 -13.30 -22.73
CA GLY A 80 16.42 -14.34 -22.52
C GLY A 80 15.24 -13.97 -21.63
N LEU A 81 15.19 -12.74 -21.10
CA LEU A 81 14.13 -12.31 -20.18
C LEU A 81 12.80 -12.07 -20.90
N ARG A 82 11.70 -12.56 -20.32
CA ARG A 82 10.36 -12.32 -20.85
C ARG A 82 9.95 -10.86 -20.60
N VAL A 83 9.55 -10.17 -21.67
CA VAL A 83 9.12 -8.77 -21.64
C VAL A 83 7.67 -8.65 -22.10
N VAL A 84 6.87 -7.86 -21.37
CA VAL A 84 5.44 -7.63 -21.60
C VAL A 84 5.12 -6.14 -21.59
N GLU A 85 4.03 -5.75 -22.27
CA GLU A 85 3.75 -4.34 -22.55
C GLU A 85 2.46 -3.84 -21.88
N GLY A 86 1.45 -4.72 -21.78
CA GLY A 86 0.16 -4.45 -21.15
C GLY A 86 0.27 -4.04 -19.68
N LYS A 87 -0.58 -3.10 -19.24
CA LYS A 87 -0.60 -2.56 -17.87
C LYS A 87 -0.85 -3.67 -16.81
N THR A 88 -1.65 -4.69 -17.16
CA THR A 88 -2.14 -5.78 -16.28
C THR A 88 -1.47 -7.15 -16.45
N ASP A 89 -0.61 -7.36 -17.44
CA ASP A 89 0.16 -8.61 -17.53
C ASP A 89 1.33 -8.54 -16.53
N PHE A 90 1.32 -9.41 -15.51
CA PHE A 90 2.37 -9.52 -14.49
C PHE A 90 3.34 -10.70 -14.72
N SER A 91 3.26 -11.37 -15.86
CA SER A 91 4.08 -12.56 -16.17
C SER A 91 5.38 -12.24 -16.95
N GLY A 92 5.80 -10.97 -16.95
CA GLY A 92 7.01 -10.49 -17.63
C GLY A 92 7.49 -9.13 -17.11
N TRP A 93 8.74 -8.81 -17.45
CA TRP A 93 9.33 -7.48 -17.25
C TRP A 93 8.61 -6.43 -18.08
N ARG A 94 8.28 -5.28 -17.47
CA ARG A 94 7.60 -4.17 -18.14
C ARG A 94 8.41 -2.88 -17.99
N VAL A 95 8.62 -2.21 -19.12
CA VAL A 95 9.29 -0.90 -19.23
C VAL A 95 8.24 0.13 -19.67
N ALA A 96 8.15 1.24 -18.93
CA ALA A 96 7.26 2.36 -19.21
C ALA A 96 7.92 3.70 -18.80
N GLU A 97 7.33 4.80 -19.24
CA GLU A 97 7.58 6.14 -18.70
C GLU A 97 6.81 6.32 -17.37
N ASP A 98 7.38 7.06 -16.42
CA ASP A 98 6.68 7.52 -15.22
C ASP A 98 7.26 8.86 -14.76
N THR A 99 6.50 9.95 -14.98
CA THR A 99 6.95 11.32 -14.70
C THR A 99 6.68 11.79 -13.27
N SER A 100 6.69 10.86 -12.29
CA SER A 100 6.61 11.17 -10.85
C SER A 100 7.99 11.39 -10.18
N ILE A 101 9.08 11.20 -10.91
CA ILE A 101 10.45 11.44 -10.42
C ILE A 101 11.07 12.68 -11.08
N ASP A 102 11.74 13.51 -10.29
CA ASP A 102 12.38 14.74 -10.79
C ASP A 102 13.59 14.46 -11.66
N THR A 103 13.73 15.21 -12.75
CA THR A 103 14.96 15.28 -13.54
C THR A 103 15.91 16.31 -12.92
N PRO A 104 17.21 16.03 -12.75
CA PRO A 104 18.17 17.01 -12.23
C PRO A 104 18.38 18.15 -13.22
N GLU A 105 18.45 19.38 -12.69
CA GLU A 105 18.85 20.58 -13.42
C GLU A 105 20.39 20.65 -13.58
N ASP A 106 20.88 21.58 -14.43
CA ASP A 106 22.31 21.88 -14.65
C ASP A 106 23.23 20.70 -15.01
N THR A 107 22.69 19.59 -15.53
CA THR A 107 23.49 18.48 -16.09
C THR A 107 23.65 18.61 -17.62
N PRO A 108 24.72 18.04 -18.21
CA PRO A 108 24.90 18.00 -19.67
C PRO A 108 24.05 16.93 -20.38
N TYR A 109 23.22 16.16 -19.65
CA TYR A 109 22.32 15.15 -20.19
C TYR A 109 20.86 15.58 -20.08
N SER A 110 20.06 15.21 -21.08
CA SER A 110 18.61 15.15 -20.95
C SER A 110 18.19 13.81 -20.35
N TYR A 111 17.01 13.73 -19.73
CA TYR A 111 16.55 12.51 -19.08
C TYR A 111 15.13 12.10 -19.50
N PHE A 112 14.95 10.79 -19.68
CA PHE A 112 13.66 10.12 -19.65
C PHE A 112 13.38 9.62 -18.23
N GLN A 113 12.17 9.85 -17.74
CA GLN A 113 11.73 9.44 -16.42
C GLN A 113 11.07 8.06 -16.56
N MET A 114 11.74 7.01 -16.07
CA MET A 114 11.44 5.62 -16.42
C MET A 114 10.94 4.83 -15.20
N LYS A 115 9.98 3.95 -15.45
CA LYS A 115 9.51 2.93 -14.52
C LYS A 115 9.73 1.54 -15.07
N PHE A 116 10.29 0.69 -14.23
CA PHE A 116 10.63 -0.69 -14.55
C PHE A 116 9.99 -1.62 -13.52
N ARG A 117 9.20 -2.59 -13.99
CA ARG A 117 8.50 -3.58 -13.15
C ARG A 117 8.92 -4.99 -13.54
N SER A 118 9.17 -5.85 -12.56
CA SER A 118 9.42 -7.28 -12.77
C SER A 118 8.15 -8.07 -13.13
N PRO A 119 8.29 -9.36 -13.47
CA PRO A 119 7.25 -10.36 -13.22
C PRO A 119 6.86 -10.42 -11.74
N ALA A 120 5.71 -11.05 -11.45
CA ALA A 120 5.44 -11.63 -10.14
C ALA A 120 6.11 -13.01 -10.07
N TYR A 121 7.20 -13.11 -9.31
CA TYR A 121 7.94 -14.35 -9.10
C TYR A 121 7.47 -15.09 -7.84
N LEU A 122 7.72 -16.40 -7.78
CA LEU A 122 7.89 -17.10 -6.50
C LEU A 122 9.21 -16.67 -5.87
N PHE A 123 9.27 -16.53 -4.54
CA PHE A 123 10.53 -16.23 -3.85
C PHE A 123 11.48 -17.43 -3.86
N THR A 124 12.40 -17.45 -4.83
CA THR A 124 13.48 -18.45 -4.96
C THR A 124 14.82 -17.78 -5.33
N PRO A 125 15.97 -18.45 -5.11
CA PRO A 125 17.28 -17.93 -5.51
C PRO A 125 17.39 -17.62 -7.00
N GLU A 126 16.72 -18.40 -7.85
CA GLU A 126 16.70 -18.21 -9.32
C GLU A 126 15.98 -16.91 -9.70
N ALA A 127 14.87 -16.59 -9.04
CA ALA A 127 14.14 -15.34 -9.26
C ALA A 127 14.98 -14.11 -8.83
N LEU A 128 15.69 -14.20 -7.70
CA LEU A 128 16.65 -13.17 -7.28
C LEU A 128 17.80 -13.02 -8.29
N GLN A 129 18.30 -14.13 -8.84
CA GLN A 129 19.33 -14.09 -9.88
C GLN A 129 18.81 -13.51 -11.21
N GLU A 130 17.53 -13.70 -11.55
CA GLU A 130 16.90 -13.06 -12.71
C GLU A 130 16.79 -11.53 -12.53
N VAL A 131 16.43 -11.07 -11.32
CA VAL A 131 16.46 -9.64 -10.95
C VAL A 131 17.86 -9.04 -11.13
N LYS A 132 18.91 -9.72 -10.64
CA LYS A 132 20.30 -9.28 -10.84
C LYS A 132 20.69 -9.23 -12.31
N LEU A 133 20.34 -10.24 -13.10
CA LEU A 133 20.61 -10.28 -14.55
C LEU A 133 19.92 -9.12 -15.29
N ALA A 134 18.68 -8.79 -14.94
CA ALA A 134 17.97 -7.65 -15.51
C ALA A 134 18.68 -6.32 -15.20
N LEU A 135 19.03 -6.09 -13.93
CA LEU A 135 19.69 -4.86 -13.47
C LEU A 135 21.11 -4.70 -14.05
N GLN A 136 21.88 -5.78 -14.13
CA GLN A 136 23.16 -5.81 -14.82
C GLN A 136 22.99 -5.45 -16.31
N THR A 137 22.05 -6.09 -16.99
CA THR A 137 21.76 -5.82 -18.42
C THR A 137 21.37 -4.36 -18.67
N LEU A 138 20.67 -3.71 -17.73
CA LEU A 138 20.34 -2.30 -17.80
C LEU A 138 21.57 -1.40 -17.57
N THR A 139 22.29 -1.61 -16.48
CA THR A 139 23.40 -0.73 -16.05
C THR A 139 24.65 -0.84 -16.94
N GLU A 140 24.91 -2.01 -17.54
CA GLU A 140 25.98 -2.22 -18.53
C GLU A 140 25.70 -1.58 -19.90
N ARG A 141 24.42 -1.36 -20.25
CA ARG A 141 24.01 -0.91 -21.60
C ARG A 141 23.56 0.54 -21.67
N PHE A 142 23.01 1.09 -20.59
CA PHE A 142 22.39 2.41 -20.58
C PHE A 142 23.01 3.31 -19.50
N CYS A 143 23.11 4.61 -19.78
CA CYS A 143 23.54 5.57 -18.77
C CYS A 143 22.34 5.91 -17.86
N LEU A 144 22.34 5.36 -16.65
CA LEU A 144 21.21 5.43 -15.70
C LEU A 144 21.58 6.19 -14.43
N SER A 145 20.57 6.83 -13.81
CA SER A 145 20.68 7.53 -12.52
C SER A 145 19.40 7.36 -11.69
N THR A 146 19.49 7.59 -10.38
CA THR A 146 18.34 7.58 -9.45
C THR A 146 18.36 8.86 -8.62
N GLY A 147 17.26 9.62 -8.63
CA GLY A 147 17.11 10.87 -7.88
C GLY A 147 16.68 10.63 -6.42
N GLN A 148 16.54 11.70 -5.62
CA GLN A 148 16.05 11.59 -4.24
C GLN A 148 14.60 11.09 -4.16
N ASN A 149 13.78 11.46 -5.15
CA ASN A 149 12.39 11.01 -5.27
C ASN A 149 12.23 9.68 -6.04
N SER A 150 13.32 9.11 -6.60
CA SER A 150 13.31 7.72 -7.06
C SER A 150 13.07 6.77 -5.88
N GLY A 151 12.14 5.83 -6.04
CA GLY A 151 11.85 4.76 -5.09
C GLY A 151 12.24 3.38 -5.62
N LEU A 152 12.43 2.43 -4.69
CA LEU A 152 12.32 1.00 -4.93
C LEU A 152 11.10 0.50 -4.15
N TYR A 153 10.09 -0.02 -4.85
CA TYR A 153 8.94 -0.65 -4.22
C TYR A 153 9.03 -2.16 -4.40
N VAL A 154 8.76 -2.91 -3.34
CA VAL A 154 8.64 -4.37 -3.37
C VAL A 154 7.21 -4.74 -3.00
N ARG A 155 6.51 -5.46 -3.89
CA ARG A 155 5.21 -6.05 -3.60
C ARG A 155 5.39 -7.50 -3.20
N VAL A 156 4.76 -7.94 -2.11
CA VAL A 156 4.78 -9.33 -1.62
C VAL A 156 3.35 -9.89 -1.58
N GLY A 157 3.13 -11.16 -1.94
CA GLY A 157 1.83 -11.82 -2.02
C GLY A 157 1.84 -13.29 -1.58
N ASP A 158 0.65 -13.88 -1.37
CA ASP A 158 0.48 -15.31 -1.06
C ASP A 158 0.06 -16.10 -2.33
N GLY A 159 0.80 -15.90 -3.42
CA GLY A 159 0.42 -16.40 -4.74
C GLY A 159 -0.81 -15.67 -5.29
N ASP A 160 -1.85 -16.42 -5.68
CA ASP A 160 -3.12 -15.88 -6.19
C ASP A 160 -4.11 -15.48 -5.07
N LYS A 161 -3.74 -15.69 -3.81
CA LYS A 161 -4.54 -15.36 -2.63
C LYS A 161 -4.20 -13.97 -2.09
N SER A 162 -5.16 -13.39 -1.37
CA SER A 162 -4.87 -12.31 -0.41
C SER A 162 -4.38 -12.91 0.90
N PHE A 163 -3.63 -12.12 1.66
CA PHE A 163 -3.32 -12.44 3.06
C PHE A 163 -4.61 -12.43 3.88
N ASP A 164 -4.68 -13.34 4.85
CA ASP A 164 -5.80 -13.40 5.78
C ASP A 164 -5.74 -12.26 6.81
N PHE A 165 -6.82 -12.13 7.57
CA PHE A 165 -6.93 -11.09 8.59
C PHE A 165 -5.82 -11.22 9.65
N GLU A 166 -5.49 -12.43 10.08
CA GLU A 166 -4.48 -12.67 11.11
C GLU A 166 -3.09 -12.19 10.69
N THR A 167 -2.65 -12.57 9.50
CA THR A 167 -1.37 -12.14 8.91
C THR A 167 -1.32 -10.62 8.74
N THR A 168 -2.44 -10.02 8.33
CA THR A 168 -2.57 -8.57 8.08
C THR A 168 -2.56 -7.77 9.38
N ARG A 169 -3.28 -8.25 10.42
CA ARG A 169 -3.31 -7.72 11.79
C ARG A 169 -1.93 -7.79 12.44
N ARG A 170 -1.26 -8.95 12.35
CA ARG A 170 0.12 -9.14 12.81
C ARG A 170 1.11 -8.23 12.09
N LEU A 171 0.97 -8.05 10.78
CA LEU A 171 1.84 -7.14 10.04
C LEU A 171 1.66 -5.68 10.46
N ALA A 172 0.43 -5.23 10.68
CA ALA A 172 0.17 -3.87 11.17
C ALA A 172 0.78 -3.65 12.57
N ALA A 173 0.63 -4.63 13.47
CA ALA A 173 1.24 -4.59 14.80
C ALA A 173 2.78 -4.66 14.75
N PHE A 174 3.35 -5.48 13.87
CA PHE A 174 4.80 -5.61 13.67
C PHE A 174 5.41 -4.34 13.06
N THR A 175 4.79 -3.80 12.00
CA THR A 175 5.26 -2.56 11.37
C THR A 175 5.10 -1.40 12.34
N TRP A 176 4.03 -1.32 13.14
CA TRP A 176 3.95 -0.36 14.24
C TRP A 176 5.10 -0.53 15.25
N ALA A 177 5.28 -1.73 15.81
CA ALA A 177 6.28 -1.98 16.84
C ALA A 177 7.71 -1.66 16.38
N PHE A 178 8.05 -1.96 15.13
CA PHE A 178 9.43 -1.88 14.62
C PHE A 178 9.64 -0.92 13.45
N GLU A 179 8.71 0.01 13.21
CA GLU A 179 8.88 1.08 12.22
C GLU A 179 10.25 1.77 12.37
N PRO A 180 10.70 2.19 13.57
CA PRO A 180 12.01 2.85 13.70
C PRO A 180 13.20 1.99 13.24
N GLN A 181 13.20 0.69 13.56
CA GLN A 181 14.26 -0.22 13.14
C GLN A 181 14.29 -0.37 11.61
N LEU A 182 13.15 -0.65 10.99
CA LEU A 182 13.04 -0.75 9.52
C LEU A 182 13.43 0.57 8.85
N HIS A 183 12.95 1.69 9.38
CA HIS A 183 13.17 3.02 8.86
C HIS A 183 14.65 3.45 8.91
N SER A 184 15.44 2.89 9.84
CA SER A 184 16.85 3.24 10.04
C SER A 184 17.76 2.86 8.86
N ILE A 185 17.43 1.84 8.04
CA ILE A 185 18.28 1.45 6.90
C ILE A 185 18.12 2.38 5.68
N HIS A 186 17.25 3.38 5.77
CA HIS A 186 16.94 4.28 4.66
C HIS A 186 17.53 5.68 4.89
N PRO A 187 18.05 6.33 3.84
CA PRO A 187 18.70 7.64 3.96
C PRO A 187 17.70 8.73 4.30
N GLN A 188 18.18 9.79 4.94
CA GLN A 188 17.36 10.85 5.55
C GLN A 188 16.26 11.43 4.64
N TYR A 189 16.52 11.58 3.33
CA TYR A 189 15.53 12.09 2.38
C TYR A 189 14.35 11.14 2.13
N ARG A 190 14.54 9.82 2.28
CA ARG A 190 13.42 8.85 2.35
C ARG A 190 12.73 8.91 3.70
N GLN A 191 13.46 9.20 4.78
CA GLN A 191 12.88 9.22 6.12
C GLN A 191 11.82 10.31 6.32
N SER A 192 12.05 11.50 5.74
CA SER A 192 11.10 12.62 5.77
C SER A 192 10.29 12.77 4.48
N SER A 193 10.23 11.75 3.61
CA SER A 193 9.57 11.87 2.30
C SER A 193 8.05 11.75 2.41
N TYR A 194 7.33 12.61 1.67
CA TYR A 194 5.87 12.62 1.65
C TYR A 194 5.26 11.34 1.05
N HIS A 195 5.99 10.58 0.23
CA HIS A 195 5.50 9.34 -0.40
C HIS A 195 5.83 8.06 0.40
N THR A 196 6.44 8.22 1.58
CA THR A 196 6.86 7.17 2.51
C THR A 196 6.56 7.58 3.96
N ARG A 197 5.28 7.86 4.24
CA ARG A 197 4.79 8.33 5.54
C ARG A 197 4.68 7.19 6.56
N GLU A 198 5.29 7.41 7.72
CA GLU A 198 5.24 6.52 8.88
C GLU A 198 3.80 6.23 9.34
N LEU A 199 3.48 4.96 9.59
CA LEU A 199 2.26 4.51 10.24
C LEU A 199 2.09 5.20 11.61
N ARG A 200 3.16 5.22 12.43
CA ARG A 200 3.18 5.93 13.72
C ARG A 200 3.05 7.44 13.59
N GLY A 201 3.45 8.01 12.46
CA GLY A 201 3.36 9.43 12.19
C GLY A 201 1.92 9.86 11.84
N THR A 202 1.28 9.12 10.93
CA THR A 202 0.19 9.65 10.10
C THR A 202 -1.09 8.82 9.99
N SER A 203 -1.18 7.65 10.62
CA SER A 203 -2.44 6.88 10.60
C SER A 203 -3.58 7.58 11.35
N ALA A 204 -4.81 7.17 11.09
CA ALA A 204 -6.01 7.60 11.80
C ALA A 204 -5.93 7.22 13.28
N TYR A 205 -5.43 6.03 13.62
CA TYR A 205 -5.11 5.64 15.00
C TYR A 205 -4.12 6.60 15.66
N ALA A 206 -2.96 6.84 15.02
CA ALA A 206 -1.93 7.73 15.54
C ALA A 206 -2.45 9.17 15.76
N THR A 207 -3.33 9.63 14.87
CA THR A 207 -3.94 10.96 14.93
C THR A 207 -5.04 11.02 16.00
N GLY A 208 -5.91 10.02 16.08
CA GLY A 208 -6.97 9.89 17.08
C GLY A 208 -6.42 9.81 18.51
N TYR A 209 -5.40 8.96 18.72
CA TYR A 209 -4.70 8.83 19.99
C TYR A 209 -4.05 10.16 20.42
N ARG A 210 -3.37 10.85 19.49
CA ARG A 210 -2.77 12.18 19.74
C ARG A 210 -3.81 13.25 20.06
N ASN A 211 -4.95 13.25 19.36
CA ASN A 211 -6.08 14.13 19.61
C ASN A 211 -6.76 13.86 20.98
N LYS A 212 -6.79 12.60 21.43
CA LYS A 212 -7.43 12.20 22.70
C LYS A 212 -6.51 12.41 23.90
N TYR A 213 -5.22 12.07 23.78
CA TYR A 213 -4.29 11.98 24.91
C TYR A 213 -3.11 12.97 24.87
N ASP A 214 -3.02 13.86 23.88
CA ASP A 214 -1.90 14.81 23.67
C ASP A 214 -0.51 14.16 23.55
N ARG A 215 -0.45 12.86 23.23
CA ARG A 215 0.77 12.05 23.11
C ARG A 215 0.72 11.19 21.85
N THR A 216 1.86 10.85 21.29
CA THR A 216 1.97 9.74 20.32
C THR A 216 1.98 8.42 21.10
N PRO A 217 1.30 7.35 20.65
CA PRO A 217 1.47 6.02 21.24
C PRO A 217 2.91 5.53 21.01
N ASP A 218 3.45 4.79 21.98
CA ASP A 218 4.74 4.10 21.85
C ASP A 218 4.61 2.82 21.01
N GLY A 219 5.76 2.17 20.78
CA GLY A 219 5.85 0.96 19.97
C GLY A 219 5.05 -0.23 20.48
N ILE A 220 4.80 -0.37 21.79
CA ILE A 220 4.05 -1.52 22.31
C ILE A 220 2.55 -1.23 22.44
N THR A 221 2.15 -0.04 22.93
CA THR A 221 0.72 0.31 23.04
C THR A 221 0.02 0.25 21.68
N GLY A 222 0.55 0.93 20.66
CA GLY A 222 -0.10 0.89 19.34
C GLY A 222 -0.02 -0.46 18.63
N ALA A 223 0.95 -1.31 18.97
CA ALA A 223 0.99 -2.68 18.45
C ALA A 223 -0.09 -3.56 19.10
N LEU A 224 -0.34 -3.39 20.41
CA LEU A 224 -1.42 -4.09 21.11
C LEU A 224 -2.81 -3.58 20.66
N ASP A 225 -3.02 -2.26 20.57
CA ASP A 225 -4.29 -1.68 20.09
C ASP A 225 -4.63 -2.14 18.64
N LEU A 226 -3.62 -2.36 17.79
CA LEU A 226 -3.81 -2.94 16.44
C LEU A 226 -4.07 -4.45 16.46
N LEU A 227 -3.59 -5.18 17.48
CA LEU A 227 -3.98 -6.57 17.73
C LEU A 227 -5.39 -6.67 18.33
N GLU A 228 -5.90 -5.65 19.02
CA GLU A 228 -7.29 -5.63 19.53
C GLU A 228 -8.35 -5.37 18.43
N CYS A 229 -7.94 -5.13 17.18
CA CYS A 229 -8.88 -5.08 16.05
C CYS A 229 -9.50 -6.46 15.78
N GLU A 230 -10.82 -6.50 15.53
CA GLU A 230 -11.60 -7.74 15.38
C GLU A 230 -11.72 -8.20 13.92
N ASP A 231 -11.56 -7.29 12.94
CA ASP A 231 -11.69 -7.59 11.50
C ASP A 231 -10.86 -6.66 10.59
N MET A 232 -10.90 -6.92 9.28
CA MET A 232 -10.21 -6.12 8.25
C MET A 232 -10.73 -4.67 8.14
N GLU A 233 -11.96 -4.39 8.55
CA GLU A 233 -12.56 -3.05 8.44
C GLU A 233 -12.12 -2.15 9.59
N SER A 234 -12.26 -2.63 10.82
CA SER A 234 -11.72 -2.01 12.03
C SER A 234 -10.21 -1.77 11.89
N LEU A 235 -9.43 -2.80 11.50
CA LEU A 235 -7.99 -2.64 11.24
C LEU A 235 -7.73 -1.60 10.14
N GLY A 236 -8.42 -1.70 9.00
CA GLY A 236 -8.29 -0.76 7.88
C GLY A 236 -8.61 0.69 8.28
N SER A 237 -9.59 0.89 9.16
CA SER A 237 -9.95 2.23 9.69
C SER A 237 -8.87 2.83 10.58
N GLN A 238 -8.06 2.00 11.26
CA GLN A 238 -6.98 2.44 12.16
C GLN A 238 -5.68 2.76 11.40
N ILE A 239 -5.34 1.99 10.36
CA ILE A 239 -4.04 2.08 9.65
C ILE A 239 -4.02 3.05 8.46
N ARG A 240 -5.16 3.33 7.82
CA ARG A 240 -5.28 4.40 6.81
C ARG A 240 -4.99 5.77 7.41
N ASP A 241 -4.65 6.76 6.60
CA ASP A 241 -4.53 8.14 7.06
C ASP A 241 -5.90 8.81 7.25
N ASN A 242 -5.93 10.04 7.77
CA ASN A 242 -7.18 10.77 8.07
C ASN A 242 -8.05 11.11 6.83
N TYR A 243 -7.56 10.86 5.61
CA TYR A 243 -8.35 10.97 4.38
C TYR A 243 -8.88 9.62 3.88
N GLY A 244 -8.58 8.52 4.58
CA GLY A 244 -9.03 7.17 4.24
C GLY A 244 -8.13 6.43 3.26
N PHE A 245 -6.85 6.80 3.12
CA PHE A 245 -5.94 6.19 2.14
C PHE A 245 -4.62 5.71 2.76
N MET A 246 -4.00 4.69 2.15
CA MET A 246 -2.60 4.32 2.40
C MET A 246 -1.63 4.68 1.24
N LYS A 247 -2.07 5.44 0.22
CA LYS A 247 -1.33 5.62 -1.06
C LYS A 247 0.08 6.22 -0.95
N ASP A 248 0.38 6.87 0.17
CA ASP A 248 1.65 7.54 0.47
C ASP A 248 2.36 6.98 1.72
N SER A 249 1.92 5.80 2.21
CA SER A 249 2.49 5.12 3.39
C SER A 249 3.82 4.42 3.11
N GLN A 250 4.53 4.04 4.19
CA GLN A 250 5.76 3.24 4.14
C GLN A 250 5.53 1.78 3.75
N VAL A 251 4.50 1.16 4.32
CA VAL A 251 4.02 -0.18 4.00
C VAL A 251 2.53 -0.04 3.69
N ASN A 252 2.17 -0.25 2.43
CA ASN A 252 0.84 -0.02 1.89
C ASN A 252 0.06 -1.35 1.84
N LEU A 253 -0.99 -1.46 2.65
CA LEU A 253 -1.84 -2.65 2.78
C LEU A 253 -3.17 -2.50 2.02
N GLU A 254 -3.40 -1.38 1.33
CA GLU A 254 -4.70 -1.03 0.70
C GLU A 254 -5.18 -2.09 -0.30
N GLU A 255 -4.28 -2.71 -1.07
CA GLU A 255 -4.65 -3.75 -2.04
C GLU A 255 -5.15 -5.04 -1.34
N VAL A 256 -4.64 -5.36 -0.16
CA VAL A 256 -5.13 -6.48 0.69
C VAL A 256 -6.48 -6.13 1.33
N LEU A 257 -6.65 -4.90 1.82
CA LEU A 257 -7.92 -4.41 2.39
C LEU A 257 -9.05 -4.38 1.34
N LEU A 258 -8.73 -4.02 0.10
CA LEU A 258 -9.67 -4.06 -1.02
C LEU A 258 -9.97 -5.51 -1.44
N ALA A 259 -8.97 -6.39 -1.48
CA ALA A 259 -9.17 -7.81 -1.76
C ALA A 259 -9.96 -8.56 -0.68
N ALA A 260 -9.99 -8.05 0.56
CA ALA A 260 -10.86 -8.56 1.62
C ALA A 260 -12.34 -8.16 1.44
N ARG A 261 -12.61 -7.05 0.74
CA ARG A 261 -13.97 -6.59 0.39
C ARG A 261 -14.47 -7.13 -0.96
N ASN A 262 -13.56 -7.43 -1.88
CA ASN A 262 -13.88 -7.99 -3.19
C ASN A 262 -12.87 -9.08 -3.57
N ALA A 263 -13.32 -10.34 -3.59
CA ALA A 263 -12.48 -11.51 -3.87
C ALA A 263 -11.87 -11.51 -5.30
N ASP A 264 -12.50 -10.83 -6.25
CA ASP A 264 -12.03 -10.68 -7.64
C ASP A 264 -11.11 -9.46 -7.83
N TYR A 265 -10.82 -8.70 -6.76
CA TYR A 265 -9.90 -7.57 -6.84
C TYR A 265 -8.51 -8.03 -7.33
N PRO A 266 -7.98 -7.46 -8.43
CA PRO A 266 -6.93 -8.10 -9.24
C PRO A 266 -5.51 -7.97 -8.67
N LYS A 267 -5.35 -7.35 -7.49
CA LYS A 267 -4.07 -7.19 -6.81
C LYS A 267 -4.24 -7.55 -5.33
N LYS A 268 -3.40 -8.43 -4.81
CA LYS A 268 -3.58 -9.02 -3.48
C LYS A 268 -2.29 -8.94 -2.65
N THR A 269 -1.55 -7.85 -2.85
CA THR A 269 -0.16 -7.68 -2.42
C THR A 269 0.04 -6.55 -1.43
N ILE A 270 1.02 -6.70 -0.54
CA ILE A 270 1.51 -5.64 0.34
C ILE A 270 2.66 -4.91 -0.36
N GLU A 271 2.59 -3.59 -0.45
CA GLU A 271 3.55 -2.76 -1.17
C GLU A 271 4.49 -2.03 -0.18
N TRP A 272 5.74 -2.48 -0.11
CA TRP A 272 6.82 -1.93 0.72
C TRP A 272 7.57 -0.84 -0.05
N ARG A 273 7.55 0.40 0.45
CA ARG A 273 7.91 1.61 -0.34
C ARG A 273 9.08 2.43 0.21
N GLN A 274 9.49 2.14 1.45
CA GLN A 274 10.45 2.92 2.21
C GLN A 274 11.79 3.12 1.46
N HIS A 275 12.25 2.06 0.79
CA HIS A 275 13.58 2.00 0.18
C HIS A 275 13.81 3.08 -0.89
N LYS A 276 15.03 3.62 -0.89
CA LYS A 276 15.53 4.54 -1.93
C LYS A 276 15.50 3.86 -3.31
N GLY A 277 15.36 4.64 -4.36
CA GLY A 277 15.72 4.19 -5.71
C GLY A 277 17.20 3.80 -5.75
N THR A 278 17.47 2.64 -6.32
CA THR A 278 18.81 2.09 -6.54
C THR A 278 18.77 1.20 -7.78
N LEU A 279 19.95 0.88 -8.32
CA LEU A 279 20.12 -0.10 -9.41
C LEU A 279 21.14 -1.18 -9.04
N ASP A 280 21.59 -1.19 -7.78
CA ASP A 280 22.44 -2.24 -7.22
C ASP A 280 21.60 -3.51 -6.99
N GLY A 281 21.95 -4.58 -7.72
CA GLY A 281 21.23 -5.86 -7.67
C GLY A 281 21.44 -6.65 -6.38
N ASP A 282 22.52 -6.42 -5.63
CA ASP A 282 22.70 -7.02 -4.32
C ASP A 282 21.85 -6.29 -3.28
N GLU A 283 21.86 -4.95 -3.29
CA GLU A 283 20.99 -4.11 -2.43
C GLU A 283 19.50 -4.40 -2.64
N ILE A 284 19.06 -4.52 -3.90
CA ILE A 284 17.68 -4.88 -4.25
C ILE A 284 17.33 -6.29 -3.76
N CYS A 285 18.20 -7.28 -3.97
CA CYS A 285 17.93 -8.64 -3.52
C CYS A 285 17.90 -8.78 -2.00
N THR A 286 18.79 -8.11 -1.25
CA THR A 286 18.72 -8.10 0.22
C THR A 286 17.42 -7.44 0.71
N TRP A 287 16.98 -6.34 0.09
CA TRP A 287 15.70 -5.73 0.48
C TRP A 287 14.49 -6.63 0.18
N ILE A 288 14.48 -7.33 -0.98
CA ILE A 288 13.44 -8.34 -1.28
C ILE A 288 13.43 -9.44 -0.22
N SER A 289 14.59 -10.06 0.08
CA SER A 289 14.69 -11.09 1.12
C SER A 289 14.26 -10.59 2.50
N THR A 290 14.58 -9.33 2.83
CA THR A 290 14.18 -8.70 4.10
C THR A 290 12.65 -8.64 4.23
N VAL A 291 11.96 -8.06 3.25
CA VAL A 291 10.49 -7.89 3.35
C VAL A 291 9.74 -9.19 3.18
N VAL A 292 10.23 -10.11 2.34
CA VAL A 292 9.64 -11.46 2.21
C VAL A 292 9.90 -12.30 3.46
N GLY A 293 11.07 -12.15 4.10
CA GLY A 293 11.41 -12.76 5.38
C GLY A 293 10.51 -12.27 6.53
N ILE A 294 10.27 -10.96 6.61
CA ILE A 294 9.27 -10.37 7.53
C ILE A 294 7.87 -10.96 7.26
N MET A 295 7.49 -11.14 5.99
CA MET A 295 6.19 -11.74 5.64
C MET A 295 6.08 -13.23 6.03
N TYR A 296 7.13 -14.03 5.86
CA TYR A 296 7.17 -15.39 6.41
C TYR A 296 7.06 -15.37 7.94
N PHE A 297 7.77 -14.46 8.61
CA PHE A 297 7.69 -14.32 10.06
C PHE A 297 6.27 -14.00 10.53
N VAL A 298 5.59 -12.97 10.02
CA VAL A 298 4.24 -12.62 10.52
C VAL A 298 3.18 -13.67 10.17
N ARG A 299 3.31 -14.37 9.04
CA ARG A 299 2.36 -15.40 8.56
C ARG A 299 2.53 -16.75 9.28
N ASP A 300 3.76 -17.28 9.34
CA ASP A 300 4.01 -18.68 9.72
C ASP A 300 4.44 -18.88 11.18
N THR A 301 4.73 -17.80 11.93
CA THR A 301 5.25 -17.88 13.30
C THR A 301 4.18 -18.24 14.35
N PRO A 302 4.47 -19.17 15.30
CA PRO A 302 3.60 -19.41 16.46
C PRO A 302 3.38 -18.15 17.29
N GLU A 303 2.14 -17.92 17.72
CA GLU A 303 1.73 -16.70 18.42
C GLU A 303 2.62 -16.34 19.63
N GLU A 304 3.03 -17.33 20.43
CA GLU A 304 3.95 -17.14 21.57
C GLU A 304 5.29 -16.49 21.17
N TYR A 305 5.85 -16.85 20.02
CA TYR A 305 7.12 -16.30 19.53
C TYR A 305 6.91 -14.93 18.87
N PHE A 306 5.78 -14.74 18.19
CA PHE A 306 5.40 -13.43 17.63
C PHE A 306 5.25 -12.36 18.73
N HIS A 307 4.50 -12.65 19.79
CA HIS A 307 4.42 -11.79 20.99
C HIS A 307 5.78 -11.68 21.69
N GLY A 308 6.58 -12.75 21.70
CA GLY A 308 7.95 -12.75 22.22
C GLY A 308 8.84 -11.72 21.52
N VAL A 309 8.77 -11.60 20.19
CA VAL A 309 9.47 -10.55 19.43
C VAL A 309 8.85 -9.18 19.71
N LEU A 310 7.51 -9.02 19.64
CA LEU A 310 6.85 -7.74 19.96
C LEU A 310 7.22 -7.20 21.35
N SER A 311 7.49 -8.07 22.33
CA SER A 311 7.87 -7.66 23.69
C SER A 311 9.14 -6.80 23.75
N PHE A 312 10.02 -6.84 22.74
CA PHE A 312 11.18 -5.95 22.65
C PHE A 312 10.78 -4.46 22.49
N ALA A 313 9.55 -4.15 22.05
CA ALA A 313 9.04 -2.78 22.04
C ALA A 313 8.79 -2.20 23.45
N LEU A 314 8.69 -3.02 24.50
CA LEU A 314 8.62 -2.56 25.90
C LEU A 314 9.88 -1.82 26.35
N GLU A 315 11.00 -1.99 25.65
CA GLU A 315 12.25 -1.27 25.90
C GLU A 315 12.29 0.13 25.22
N GLU A 316 11.23 0.55 24.51
CA GLU A 316 11.13 1.87 23.90
C GLU A 316 10.80 2.96 24.94
N ARG A 317 11.84 3.41 25.66
CA ARG A 317 11.69 4.42 26.73
C ARG A 317 11.31 5.82 26.24
N TRP A 318 11.64 6.14 24.99
CA TRP A 318 11.21 7.36 24.29
C TRP A 318 11.35 7.19 22.77
N GLN A 319 10.63 8.03 22.02
CA GLN A 319 10.72 8.13 20.55
C GLN A 319 10.97 9.59 20.14
N LYS A 320 11.65 9.78 19.01
CA LYS A 320 11.84 11.11 18.39
C LYS A 320 10.50 11.72 17.99
N LEU A 321 10.34 13.03 18.11
CA LEU A 321 9.08 13.76 17.88
C LEU A 321 9.13 14.80 16.75
N GLY A 322 10.31 15.17 16.29
CA GLY A 322 10.51 16.18 15.23
C GLY A 322 10.24 17.63 15.66
N ASP A 323 9.93 17.88 16.95
CA ASP A 323 9.58 19.18 17.51
C ASP A 323 10.77 20.13 17.76
N GLY A 324 11.95 19.80 17.20
CA GLY A 324 13.20 20.54 17.39
C GLY A 324 13.92 20.26 18.72
N LYS A 325 13.43 19.33 19.56
CA LYS A 325 14.02 19.00 20.87
C LYS A 325 14.58 17.58 20.96
N ASP A 326 14.68 16.87 19.85
CA ASP A 326 15.18 15.48 19.88
C ASP A 326 16.66 15.38 20.28
N ASP A 327 17.49 16.39 19.98
CA ASP A 327 18.88 16.43 20.46
C ASP A 327 18.96 16.62 21.99
N GLU A 328 18.10 17.50 22.57
CA GLU A 328 17.95 17.65 24.02
C GLU A 328 17.52 16.31 24.68
N ARG A 329 16.71 15.51 23.98
CA ARG A 329 16.28 14.18 24.44
C ARG A 329 17.39 13.14 24.32
N VAL A 330 18.19 13.15 23.25
CA VAL A 330 19.36 12.25 23.10
C VAL A 330 20.39 12.53 24.21
N GLU A 331 20.68 13.78 24.53
CA GLU A 331 21.60 14.13 25.63
C GLU A 331 21.04 13.68 26.99
N LYS A 332 19.73 13.86 27.23
CA LYS A 332 19.10 13.58 28.53
C LYS A 332 18.77 12.11 28.79
N TYR A 333 18.34 11.38 27.76
CA TYR A 333 17.81 10.01 27.89
C TYR A 333 18.65 8.95 27.15
N GLY A 334 19.65 9.38 26.38
CA GLY A 334 20.38 8.53 25.45
C GLY A 334 19.64 8.33 24.12
N PRO A 335 20.29 7.70 23.12
CA PRO A 335 19.65 7.34 21.84
C PRO A 335 18.37 6.50 22.01
N ILE A 336 17.49 6.56 21.02
CA ILE A 336 16.26 5.73 20.97
C ILE A 336 16.58 4.25 20.74
N LEU A 337 15.60 3.37 20.98
CA LEU A 337 15.75 1.91 20.94
C LEU A 337 16.44 1.38 19.66
N ALA A 338 15.99 1.88 18.49
CA ALA A 338 16.50 1.52 17.17
C ALA A 338 17.91 2.06 16.85
N GLU A 339 18.40 3.04 17.61
CA GLU A 339 19.74 3.64 17.45
C GLU A 339 20.73 3.11 18.49
N SER A 340 20.36 2.06 19.23
CA SER A 340 21.09 1.63 20.42
C SER A 340 21.00 0.13 20.69
N GLN A 341 20.33 -0.29 21.77
CA GLN A 341 20.34 -1.65 22.30
C GLN A 341 19.57 -2.65 21.42
N PHE A 342 18.66 -2.19 20.57
CA PHE A 342 17.88 -3.03 19.67
C PHE A 342 17.70 -2.38 18.29
N ALA A 343 18.84 -2.19 17.60
CA ALA A 343 18.91 -1.76 16.21
C ALA A 343 18.48 -2.87 15.22
N ILE A 344 18.37 -2.53 13.93
CA ILE A 344 17.85 -3.40 12.87
C ILE A 344 18.55 -4.77 12.77
N ASP A 345 19.87 -4.85 12.98
CA ASP A 345 20.58 -6.14 12.91
C ASP A 345 20.18 -7.10 14.04
N LYS A 346 19.72 -6.58 15.19
CA LYS A 346 19.18 -7.38 16.30
C LYS A 346 17.77 -7.85 15.98
N LEU A 347 16.94 -6.99 15.40
CA LEU A 347 15.61 -7.36 14.94
C LEU A 347 15.67 -8.47 13.90
N LEU A 348 16.42 -8.28 12.81
CA LEU A 348 16.51 -9.24 11.71
C LEU A 348 16.99 -10.64 12.17
N ARG A 349 17.91 -10.71 13.14
CA ARG A 349 18.32 -11.99 13.76
C ARG A 349 17.23 -12.66 14.59
N LEU A 350 16.32 -11.92 15.22
CA LEU A 350 15.12 -12.51 15.84
C LEU A 350 14.10 -13.00 14.80
N LEU A 351 14.19 -12.55 13.55
CA LEU A 351 13.38 -13.06 12.44
C LEU A 351 14.08 -14.22 11.68
N MET A 352 15.23 -14.69 12.17
CA MET A 352 16.10 -15.68 11.49
C MET A 352 16.67 -15.20 10.13
N LEU A 353 16.82 -13.88 9.95
CA LEU A 353 17.37 -13.23 8.75
C LEU A 353 18.83 -12.80 8.98
N ASP A 354 19.70 -13.79 9.20
CA ASP A 354 21.11 -13.56 9.56
C ASP A 354 21.93 -12.88 8.44
N ASP A 355 21.69 -13.22 7.16
CA ASP A 355 22.40 -12.64 6.01
C ASP A 355 21.99 -11.17 5.80
N GLU A 356 20.71 -10.86 5.94
CA GLU A 356 20.17 -9.48 5.91
C GLU A 356 20.69 -8.66 7.11
N ALA A 357 20.72 -9.26 8.30
CA ALA A 357 21.27 -8.63 9.50
C ALA A 357 22.75 -8.26 9.33
N ASP A 358 23.55 -9.16 8.73
CA ASP A 358 24.97 -8.92 8.46
C ASP A 358 25.19 -7.90 7.33
N TYR A 359 24.28 -7.81 6.35
CA TYR A 359 24.28 -6.75 5.34
C TYR A 359 23.98 -5.37 5.94
N TYR A 360 22.97 -5.26 6.82
CA TYR A 360 22.51 -3.97 7.36
C TYR A 360 23.23 -3.50 8.63
N ARG A 361 24.00 -4.37 9.31
CA ARG A 361 24.76 -4.06 10.54
C ARG A 361 25.46 -2.70 10.54
N ASP A 362 26.17 -2.41 9.45
CA ASP A 362 26.95 -1.18 9.26
C ASP A 362 26.33 -0.24 8.19
N LYS A 363 25.07 -0.48 7.79
CA LYS A 363 24.33 0.27 6.76
C LYS A 363 23.00 0.80 7.29
N TRP A 364 23.07 1.60 8.34
CA TRP A 364 21.93 2.31 8.91
C TRP A 364 22.25 3.80 9.10
N HIS A 365 21.20 4.58 9.32
CA HIS A 365 21.21 6.03 9.43
C HIS A 365 20.53 6.45 10.74
N VAL A 366 21.06 7.49 11.39
CA VAL A 366 20.38 8.18 12.48
C VAL A 366 19.01 8.65 11.97
N LEU A 367 17.97 8.31 12.72
CA LEU A 367 16.59 8.65 12.40
C LEU A 367 16.34 10.14 12.65
N THR A 368 15.77 10.83 11.66
CA THR A 368 15.31 12.22 11.82
C THR A 368 13.83 12.31 11.48
N LYS A 369 13.03 12.74 12.45
CA LYS A 369 11.58 12.91 12.27
C LYS A 369 11.29 14.35 11.86
N ALA A 370 10.49 14.54 10.82
CA ALA A 370 10.02 15.88 10.45
C ALA A 370 9.00 16.39 11.49
N PRO A 371 8.97 17.70 11.81
CA PRO A 371 7.90 18.27 12.62
C PRO A 371 6.54 18.02 11.98
N LEU A 372 5.60 17.55 12.80
CA LEU A 372 4.19 17.44 12.42
C LEU A 372 3.64 18.85 12.13
N PHE A 373 2.99 19.04 10.99
CA PHE A 373 2.34 20.29 10.59
C PHE A 373 0.82 20.11 10.50
N PRO A 374 0.01 20.96 11.16
CA PRO A 374 0.42 21.95 12.16
C PRO A 374 0.99 21.28 13.44
N PRO A 375 1.87 21.95 14.20
CA PRO A 375 2.40 21.41 15.44
C PRO A 375 1.29 21.22 16.48
N HIS A 376 1.21 20.03 17.07
CA HIS A 376 0.14 19.66 18.00
C HIS A 376 0.14 20.53 19.26
N LYS A 377 -0.85 21.42 19.37
CA LYS A 377 -1.11 22.16 20.62
C LYS A 377 -1.84 21.22 21.57
N SER A 378 -1.23 20.91 22.71
CA SER A 378 -1.89 20.14 23.77
C SER A 378 -3.19 20.84 24.20
N ARG A 379 -4.26 20.05 24.31
CA ARG A 379 -5.58 20.49 24.77
C ARG A 379 -5.61 20.84 26.26
N ILE A 380 -4.53 20.60 26.98
CA ILE A 380 -4.40 20.86 28.43
C ILE A 380 -3.31 21.90 28.67
N THR A 381 -3.70 23.09 29.12
CA THR A 381 -2.77 24.02 29.76
C THR A 381 -2.54 23.61 31.20
N TRP A 382 -1.29 23.78 31.65
CA TRP A 382 -0.85 23.42 33.00
C TRP A 382 -0.30 24.68 33.66
N ASP A 383 -0.95 25.16 34.71
CA ASP A 383 -0.73 26.52 35.23
C ASP A 383 0.69 26.70 35.79
N TYR A 384 1.25 25.64 36.37
CA TYR A 384 2.63 25.62 36.86
C TYR A 384 3.70 25.96 35.80
N LYS A 385 3.39 25.82 34.51
CA LYS A 385 4.30 26.21 33.40
C LYS A 385 4.44 27.74 33.23
N GLN A 386 3.53 28.51 33.82
CA GLN A 386 3.57 29.97 33.85
C GLN A 386 3.91 30.50 35.26
N GLU A 387 3.53 29.76 36.31
CA GLU A 387 3.63 30.19 37.70
C GLU A 387 4.91 29.75 38.42
N ILE A 388 5.51 28.62 38.03
CA ILE A 388 6.69 28.05 38.71
C ILE A 388 7.93 28.17 37.82
N VAL A 389 9.06 28.56 38.43
CA VAL A 389 10.35 28.66 37.74
C VAL A 389 10.75 27.29 37.16
N PRO A 390 11.08 27.18 35.86
CA PRO A 390 11.56 25.93 35.26
C PRO A 390 12.74 25.32 36.01
N GLU A 391 12.85 23.99 35.98
CA GLU A 391 13.92 23.20 36.62
C GLU A 391 13.99 23.27 38.16
N SER A 392 13.17 24.11 38.82
CA SER A 392 13.01 24.07 40.28
C SER A 392 12.44 22.74 40.76
N ALA A 393 12.70 22.38 42.02
CA ALA A 393 12.20 21.12 42.61
C ALA A 393 10.67 20.99 42.49
N ASP A 394 9.94 22.09 42.71
CA ASP A 394 8.48 22.14 42.59
C ASP A 394 8.03 21.95 41.13
N TYR A 395 8.72 22.58 40.16
CA TYR A 395 8.44 22.38 38.73
C TYR A 395 8.69 20.92 38.30
N VAL A 396 9.77 20.29 38.78
CA VAL A 396 10.07 18.88 38.54
C VAL A 396 8.97 17.99 39.16
N GLN A 397 8.56 18.25 40.40
CA GLN A 397 7.47 17.52 41.05
C GLN A 397 6.15 17.66 40.28
N CYS A 398 5.78 18.87 39.85
CA CYS A 398 4.58 19.09 39.03
C CYS A 398 4.68 18.37 37.68
N GLN A 399 5.84 18.36 37.02
CA GLN A 399 6.04 17.64 35.77
C GLN A 399 6.01 16.10 35.95
N THR A 400 6.43 15.56 37.10
CA THR A 400 6.26 14.14 37.45
C THR A 400 4.80 13.80 37.75
N LEU A 401 4.09 14.61 38.53
CA LEU A 401 2.66 14.38 38.83
C LEU A 401 1.79 14.50 37.57
N ARG A 402 2.13 15.45 36.67
CA ARG A 402 1.53 15.54 35.33
C ARG A 402 1.73 14.26 34.52
N GLN A 403 2.93 13.69 34.52
CA GLN A 403 3.21 12.45 33.78
C GLN A 403 2.30 11.31 34.29
N ILE A 404 2.23 11.13 35.61
CA ILE A 404 1.37 10.13 36.27
C ILE A 404 -0.12 10.38 35.93
N TRP A 405 -0.58 11.64 35.92
CA TRP A 405 -1.94 11.99 35.50
C TRP A 405 -2.22 11.62 34.03
N GLU A 406 -1.27 11.89 33.13
CA GLU A 406 -1.40 11.56 31.70
C GLU A 406 -1.40 10.04 31.47
N ASP A 407 -0.59 9.29 32.22
CA ASP A 407 -0.56 7.83 32.20
C ASP A 407 -1.87 7.24 32.76
N LEU A 408 -2.35 7.70 33.94
CA LEU A 408 -3.60 7.24 34.54
C LEU A 408 -4.83 7.54 33.67
N ARG A 409 -4.83 8.66 32.93
CA ARG A 409 -5.89 8.98 31.97
C ARG A 409 -5.96 7.95 30.82
N ILE A 410 -4.81 7.51 30.31
CA ILE A 410 -4.74 6.47 29.28
C ILE A 410 -5.19 5.13 29.89
N LEU A 411 -4.64 4.75 31.05
CA LEU A 411 -4.98 3.51 31.75
C LEU A 411 -6.48 3.39 32.10
N ARG A 412 -7.17 4.49 32.40
CA ARG A 412 -8.62 4.52 32.66
C ARG A 412 -9.44 4.23 31.40
N ASP A 413 -8.96 4.69 30.26
CA ASP A 413 -9.69 4.67 28.99
C ASP A 413 -9.44 3.39 28.16
N MET A 414 -8.55 2.49 28.60
CA MET A 414 -8.31 1.20 27.95
C MET A 414 -9.45 0.19 28.16
N PRO A 415 -9.67 -0.75 27.21
CA PRO A 415 -10.64 -1.84 27.37
C PRO A 415 -10.44 -2.63 28.66
N GLY A 416 -11.56 -3.03 29.29
CA GLY A 416 -11.54 -3.80 30.55
C GLY A 416 -11.04 -3.03 31.79
N SER A 417 -10.63 -1.77 31.66
CA SER A 417 -10.12 -1.00 32.79
C SER A 417 -11.18 -0.73 33.85
N ASN A 418 -10.84 -1.01 35.10
CA ASN A 418 -11.65 -0.70 36.28
C ASN A 418 -11.01 0.41 37.13
N LEU A 419 -10.12 1.22 36.53
CA LEU A 419 -9.35 2.25 37.22
C LEU A 419 -10.25 3.44 37.60
N VAL A 420 -10.54 3.60 38.89
CA VAL A 420 -11.17 4.80 39.43
C VAL A 420 -10.14 5.93 39.47
N PHE A 421 -10.11 6.76 38.44
CA PHE A 421 -9.24 7.92 38.31
C PHE A 421 -10.06 9.22 38.19
N ASP A 422 -9.96 10.06 39.23
CA ASP A 422 -10.46 11.44 39.24
C ASP A 422 -9.35 12.37 38.70
N PRO A 423 -9.53 12.97 37.51
CA PRO A 423 -8.55 13.87 36.91
C PRO A 423 -8.53 15.25 37.60
N ASP A 424 -9.62 15.67 38.22
CA ASP A 424 -9.80 17.02 38.78
C ASP A 424 -9.39 17.08 40.27
N HIS A 425 -8.98 15.96 40.85
CA HIS A 425 -8.57 15.86 42.25
C HIS A 425 -7.38 16.77 42.59
N THR A 426 -7.46 17.48 43.72
CA THR A 426 -6.52 18.53 44.14
C THR A 426 -5.09 18.08 44.46
N MET A 427 -4.78 16.79 44.31
CA MET A 427 -3.40 16.27 44.36
C MET A 427 -2.62 16.51 43.06
N TRP A 428 -3.32 16.75 41.95
CA TRP A 428 -2.73 16.97 40.65
C TRP A 428 -2.33 18.44 40.47
N PRO A 429 -1.32 18.76 39.63
CA PRO A 429 -0.98 20.14 39.32
C PRO A 429 -2.17 20.84 38.65
N SER A 430 -2.40 22.11 38.98
CA SER A 430 -3.52 22.87 38.39
C SER A 430 -3.41 22.92 36.87
N HIS A 431 -4.51 22.60 36.21
CA HIS A 431 -4.59 22.45 34.76
C HIS A 431 -5.99 22.77 34.25
N ARG A 432 -6.08 23.06 32.96
CA ARG A 432 -7.30 23.43 32.26
C ARG A 432 -7.36 22.71 30.93
N ALA A 433 -8.32 21.80 30.79
CA ALA A 433 -8.67 21.23 29.50
C ALA A 433 -9.51 22.25 28.72
N TYR A 434 -9.17 22.49 27.46
CA TYR A 434 -10.04 23.23 26.54
C TYR A 434 -11.03 22.26 25.88
N GLU A 435 -12.32 22.60 25.94
CA GLU A 435 -13.27 22.04 25.00
C GLU A 435 -12.87 22.43 23.57
N THR A 436 -13.07 21.52 22.61
CA THR A 436 -12.61 21.71 21.23
C THR A 436 -13.25 22.95 20.62
N PRO A 437 -12.47 23.91 20.08
CA PRO A 437 -13.03 24.90 19.17
C PRO A 437 -13.70 24.20 17.97
N PRO A 438 -14.79 24.75 17.41
CA PRO A 438 -15.38 24.20 16.20
C PRO A 438 -14.34 24.20 15.06
N ILE A 439 -14.42 23.19 14.19
CA ILE A 439 -13.41 22.90 13.14
C ILE A 439 -13.13 24.10 12.23
N SER A 440 -14.09 25.03 12.10
CA SER A 440 -13.98 26.30 11.39
C SER A 440 -12.79 27.19 11.82
N GLU A 441 -12.27 27.07 13.04
CA GLU A 441 -11.08 27.84 13.46
C GLU A 441 -9.75 27.32 12.84
N TYR A 442 -9.77 26.19 12.12
CA TYR A 442 -8.59 25.66 11.42
C TYR A 442 -8.51 26.07 9.94
N GLU A 443 -9.54 26.74 9.39
CA GLU A 443 -9.60 27.16 7.98
C GLU A 443 -8.48 28.16 7.62
N GLU A 444 -8.07 29.04 8.55
CA GLU A 444 -6.91 29.95 8.35
C GLU A 444 -5.58 29.20 8.13
N GLY A 445 -5.48 27.92 8.55
CA GLY A 445 -4.34 27.06 8.26
C GLY A 445 -4.41 26.36 6.90
N GLU A 446 -5.60 26.21 6.32
CA GLU A 446 -5.75 25.58 5.01
C GLU A 446 -5.18 26.45 3.89
N GLU A 447 -5.25 27.78 3.97
CA GLU A 447 -4.64 28.64 2.96
C GLU A 447 -3.10 28.47 2.88
N GLU A 448 -2.39 28.35 4.01
CA GLU A 448 -0.93 28.12 3.97
C GLU A 448 -0.58 26.71 3.48
N ILE A 449 -1.40 25.70 3.84
CA ILE A 449 -1.26 24.32 3.33
C ILE A 449 -1.53 24.27 1.82
N GLN A 450 -2.57 24.96 1.33
CA GLN A 450 -2.85 25.13 -0.09
C GLN A 450 -1.78 25.96 -0.80
N HIS A 451 -1.15 26.94 -0.15
CA HIS A 451 -0.06 27.72 -0.74
C HIS A 451 1.25 26.90 -0.85
N ARG A 452 1.46 25.90 0.02
CA ARG A 452 2.56 24.92 -0.12
C ARG A 452 2.25 23.83 -1.15
N ARG A 453 1.05 23.24 -1.13
CA ARG A 453 0.57 22.27 -2.14
C ARG A 453 0.48 22.89 -3.55
N GLY A 454 0.13 24.18 -3.62
CA GLY A 454 -0.14 24.95 -4.84
C GLY A 454 1.06 25.26 -5.73
N ARG A 455 2.27 24.74 -5.43
CA ARG A 455 3.36 24.72 -6.41
C ARG A 455 3.13 23.73 -7.56
N ASN A 456 2.30 22.70 -7.33
CA ASN A 456 1.93 21.71 -8.35
C ASN A 456 0.42 21.80 -8.68
N SER A 457 0.01 22.77 -9.49
CA SER A 457 -1.42 22.94 -9.84
C SER A 457 -2.01 21.77 -10.64
N SER A 458 -1.17 20.97 -11.30
CA SER A 458 -1.53 19.70 -11.95
C SER A 458 -1.97 18.63 -10.95
N GLU A 459 -1.33 18.54 -9.78
CA GLU A 459 -1.64 17.54 -8.76
C GLU A 459 -2.98 17.80 -8.09
N LEU A 460 -3.38 19.06 -7.89
CA LEU A 460 -4.65 19.39 -7.25
C LEU A 460 -5.86 19.03 -8.14
N SER A 461 -5.77 19.26 -9.45
CA SER A 461 -6.78 18.79 -10.42
C SER A 461 -6.82 17.26 -10.48
N ARG A 462 -5.66 16.61 -10.45
CA ARG A 462 -5.55 15.14 -10.45
C ARG A 462 -6.12 14.53 -9.17
N GLN A 463 -5.88 15.12 -8.00
CA GLN A 463 -6.48 14.66 -6.74
C GLN A 463 -8.01 14.73 -6.78
N LYS A 464 -8.60 15.76 -7.40
CA LYS A 464 -10.05 15.86 -7.58
C LYS A 464 -10.59 14.77 -8.52
N GLN A 465 -9.93 14.53 -9.66
CA GLN A 465 -10.32 13.45 -10.58
C GLN A 465 -10.15 12.05 -9.97
N GLU A 466 -9.09 11.82 -9.18
CA GLU A 466 -8.90 10.58 -8.42
C GLU A 466 -9.98 10.44 -7.33
N GLN A 467 -10.34 11.51 -6.61
CA GLN A 467 -11.46 11.51 -5.64
C GLN A 467 -12.82 11.24 -6.28
N GLU A 468 -13.13 11.86 -7.41
CA GLU A 468 -14.37 11.62 -8.17
C GLU A 468 -14.44 10.15 -8.65
N TYR A 469 -13.32 9.60 -9.14
CA TYR A 469 -13.23 8.19 -9.54
C TYR A 469 -13.49 7.23 -8.38
N TYR A 470 -12.84 7.43 -7.22
CA TYR A 470 -13.07 6.57 -6.04
C TYR A 470 -14.45 6.77 -5.40
N SER A 471 -15.01 7.99 -5.42
CA SER A 471 -16.37 8.26 -4.95
C SER A 471 -17.42 7.55 -5.81
N ASN A 472 -17.24 7.55 -7.13
CA ASN A 472 -18.14 6.83 -8.05
C ASN A 472 -18.04 5.32 -7.86
N ASN A 473 -16.83 4.77 -7.65
CA ASN A 473 -16.66 3.33 -7.37
C ASN A 473 -17.30 2.92 -6.04
N ASN A 474 -17.19 3.71 -4.98
CA ASN A 474 -17.87 3.43 -3.71
C ASN A 474 -19.40 3.43 -3.88
N SER A 475 -19.96 4.37 -4.66
CA SER A 475 -21.40 4.42 -4.96
C SER A 475 -21.92 3.20 -5.74
N LEU A 476 -21.05 2.46 -6.45
CA LEU A 476 -21.42 1.20 -7.12
C LEU A 476 -21.37 0.03 -6.14
N VAL A 477 -20.36 -0.02 -5.27
CA VAL A 477 -20.25 -1.03 -4.19
C VAL A 477 -21.45 -0.96 -3.24
N ASP A 478 -21.93 0.24 -2.91
CA ASP A 478 -23.15 0.42 -2.10
C ASP A 478 -24.44 -0.08 -2.79
N GLU A 479 -24.45 -0.24 -4.11
CA GLU A 479 -25.59 -0.77 -4.87
C GLU A 479 -25.52 -2.29 -5.02
N ASP A 480 -24.34 -2.86 -5.32
CA ASP A 480 -24.12 -4.31 -5.27
C ASP A 480 -24.42 -4.88 -3.87
N ASN A 481 -24.02 -4.18 -2.81
CA ASN A 481 -24.34 -4.55 -1.42
C ASN A 481 -25.86 -4.55 -1.15
N ARG A 482 -26.63 -3.64 -1.77
CA ARG A 482 -28.10 -3.59 -1.61
C ARG A 482 -28.80 -4.68 -2.40
N ILE A 483 -28.31 -5.02 -3.60
CA ILE A 483 -28.80 -6.16 -4.38
C ILE A 483 -28.58 -7.46 -3.58
N GLN A 484 -27.37 -7.72 -3.09
CA GLN A 484 -27.05 -8.91 -2.29
C GLN A 484 -27.83 -8.99 -0.96
N ALA A 485 -28.16 -7.85 -0.35
CA ALA A 485 -28.98 -7.81 0.85
C ALA A 485 -30.45 -8.18 0.57
N LEU A 486 -30.98 -7.82 -0.60
CA LEU A 486 -32.33 -8.18 -1.03
C LEU A 486 -32.42 -9.64 -1.51
N ASP A 487 -31.43 -10.13 -2.29
CA ASP A 487 -31.33 -11.55 -2.66
C ASP A 487 -31.31 -12.46 -1.41
N ARG A 488 -30.58 -12.04 -0.36
CA ARG A 488 -30.56 -12.76 0.92
C ARG A 488 -31.91 -12.71 1.62
N GLN A 489 -32.62 -11.57 1.62
CA GLN A 489 -33.97 -11.50 2.18
C GLN A 489 -34.94 -12.44 1.46
N ILE A 490 -34.93 -12.48 0.12
CA ILE A 490 -35.74 -13.44 -0.65
C ILE A 490 -35.39 -14.87 -0.24
N THR A 491 -34.11 -15.23 -0.16
CA THR A 491 -33.67 -16.57 0.25
C THR A 491 -34.14 -16.93 1.67
N GLU A 492 -33.98 -16.01 2.63
CA GLU A 492 -34.42 -16.19 4.03
C GLU A 492 -35.97 -16.25 4.14
N PHE A 493 -36.71 -15.63 3.22
CA PHE A 493 -38.17 -15.73 3.16
C PHE A 493 -38.67 -17.01 2.50
N GLU A 494 -38.05 -17.49 1.42
CA GLU A 494 -38.37 -18.78 0.78
C GLU A 494 -38.22 -19.96 1.75
N GLU A 495 -37.25 -19.91 2.67
CA GLU A 495 -37.08 -20.92 3.73
C GLU A 495 -38.09 -20.79 4.89
N SER A 496 -38.87 -19.70 4.97
CA SER A 496 -39.68 -19.35 6.15
C SER A 496 -41.16 -19.75 6.10
N ASP A 497 -41.73 -19.97 4.91
CA ASP A 497 -43.13 -20.37 4.69
C ASP A 497 -44.17 -19.35 5.24
N ALA A 498 -43.78 -18.09 5.48
CA ALA A 498 -44.45 -17.16 6.40
C ALA A 498 -44.96 -15.81 5.83
N MET A 499 -44.93 -15.59 4.52
CA MET A 499 -45.21 -14.29 3.88
C MET A 499 -46.23 -14.41 2.74
N GLU A 500 -46.91 -13.32 2.37
CA GLU A 500 -47.91 -13.32 1.30
C GLU A 500 -47.24 -13.11 -0.08
N GLU A 501 -47.82 -13.70 -1.14
CA GLU A 501 -47.26 -13.73 -2.51
C GLU A 501 -46.97 -12.33 -3.07
N GLU A 502 -47.72 -11.32 -2.64
CA GLU A 502 -47.59 -9.91 -3.06
C GLU A 502 -46.34 -9.21 -2.49
N ASP A 503 -45.78 -9.66 -1.37
CA ASP A 503 -44.54 -9.11 -0.78
C ASP A 503 -43.28 -9.63 -1.53
N LEU A 504 -43.29 -10.89 -1.98
CA LEU A 504 -42.21 -11.47 -2.79
C LEU A 504 -42.11 -10.76 -4.16
N ASP A 505 -43.27 -10.55 -4.78
CA ASP A 505 -43.47 -9.85 -6.05
C ASP A 505 -42.94 -8.40 -6.03
N GLU A 506 -42.89 -7.76 -4.86
CA GLU A 506 -42.32 -6.42 -4.65
C GLU A 506 -40.81 -6.44 -4.36
N LEU A 507 -40.30 -7.46 -3.64
CA LEU A 507 -38.85 -7.65 -3.45
C LEU A 507 -38.14 -7.94 -4.79
N GLU A 508 -38.66 -8.87 -5.61
CA GLU A 508 -38.12 -9.15 -6.94
C GLU A 508 -38.11 -7.88 -7.82
N ARG A 509 -39.17 -7.08 -7.73
CA ARG A 509 -39.32 -5.81 -8.47
C ARG A 509 -38.29 -4.77 -8.05
N GLN A 510 -37.98 -4.67 -6.76
CA GLN A 510 -36.93 -3.76 -6.26
C GLN A 510 -35.53 -4.21 -6.70
N ILE A 511 -35.24 -5.51 -6.68
CA ILE A 511 -33.98 -6.07 -7.22
C ILE A 511 -33.87 -5.77 -8.71
N GLN A 512 -34.93 -6.01 -9.49
CA GLN A 512 -34.93 -5.78 -10.93
C GLN A 512 -34.73 -4.31 -11.30
N VAL A 513 -35.24 -3.36 -10.50
CA VAL A 513 -34.96 -1.92 -10.67
C VAL A 513 -33.49 -1.61 -10.37
N LEU A 514 -32.95 -2.07 -9.23
CA LEU A 514 -31.56 -1.81 -8.86
C LEU A 514 -30.56 -2.42 -9.87
N GLN A 515 -30.83 -3.63 -10.37
CA GLN A 515 -30.02 -4.25 -11.42
C GLN A 515 -30.06 -3.46 -12.74
N GLN A 516 -31.20 -2.83 -13.09
CA GLN A 516 -31.30 -1.95 -14.26
C GLN A 516 -30.59 -0.62 -14.06
N GLU A 517 -30.68 0.00 -12.88
CA GLU A 517 -29.94 1.22 -12.55
C GLU A 517 -28.42 0.97 -12.55
N HIS A 518 -27.97 -0.16 -11.98
CA HIS A 518 -26.57 -0.59 -12.03
C HIS A 518 -26.09 -0.81 -13.47
N ALA A 519 -26.85 -1.56 -14.28
CA ALA A 519 -26.53 -1.81 -15.69
C ALA A 519 -26.45 -0.52 -16.53
N MET A 520 -27.29 0.49 -16.26
CA MET A 520 -27.24 1.78 -16.96
C MET A 520 -25.99 2.61 -16.64
N LYS A 521 -25.37 2.42 -15.47
CA LYS A 521 -24.12 3.10 -15.06
C LYS A 521 -22.87 2.51 -15.70
N HIS A 522 -22.88 1.21 -16.04
CA HIS A 522 -21.76 0.50 -16.68
C HIS A 522 -21.69 0.65 -18.21
N LEU A 523 -22.64 1.35 -18.83
CA LEU A 523 -22.61 1.59 -20.28
C LEU A 523 -21.61 2.70 -20.67
N PRO A 524 -20.67 2.45 -21.61
CA PRO A 524 -19.72 3.46 -22.06
C PRO A 524 -20.43 4.64 -22.73
N LEU A 525 -20.00 5.86 -22.38
CA LEU A 525 -20.54 7.11 -22.92
C LEU A 525 -20.08 7.31 -24.38
N GLY A 526 -20.89 6.86 -25.34
CA GLY A 526 -20.61 7.10 -26.76
C GLY A 526 -21.69 6.73 -27.78
N ASP A 527 -22.60 5.80 -27.47
CA ASP A 527 -23.49 5.20 -28.49
C ASP A 527 -24.99 5.34 -28.15
N GLU A 528 -25.67 6.28 -28.81
CA GLU A 528 -27.09 6.57 -28.57
C GLU A 528 -28.05 5.60 -29.31
N GLU A 529 -27.66 5.01 -30.45
CA GLU A 529 -28.50 4.05 -31.20
C GLU A 529 -28.72 2.77 -30.38
N TRP A 530 -27.72 2.35 -29.60
CA TRP A 530 -27.85 1.22 -28.67
C TRP A 530 -28.84 1.50 -27.53
N ARG A 531 -28.86 2.73 -26.99
CA ARG A 531 -29.81 3.12 -25.93
C ARG A 531 -31.25 3.17 -26.44
N GLU A 532 -31.50 3.69 -27.65
CA GLU A 532 -32.84 3.62 -28.26
C GLU A 532 -33.28 2.16 -28.52
N SER A 533 -32.35 1.32 -29.00
CA SER A 533 -32.64 -0.09 -29.30
C SER A 533 -33.05 -0.88 -28.06
N LEU A 534 -32.36 -0.66 -26.93
CA LEU A 534 -32.71 -1.26 -25.62
C LEU A 534 -34.06 -0.76 -25.09
N MET A 535 -34.34 0.54 -25.18
CA MET A 535 -35.62 1.14 -24.76
C MET A 535 -36.83 0.67 -25.60
N ILE A 536 -36.60 0.24 -26.85
CA ILE A 536 -37.63 -0.41 -27.68
C ILE A 536 -37.78 -1.88 -27.28
N ALA A 537 -36.68 -2.59 -26.99
CA ALA A 537 -36.71 -3.99 -26.58
C ALA A 537 -37.36 -4.22 -25.19
N SER A 538 -37.16 -3.28 -24.24
CA SER A 538 -37.81 -3.30 -22.92
C SER A 538 -39.27 -2.83 -22.94
N GLY A 539 -39.80 -2.41 -24.09
CA GLY A 539 -41.18 -1.91 -24.24
C GLY A 539 -41.41 -0.46 -23.81
N TRP A 540 -40.39 0.27 -23.36
CA TRP A 540 -40.50 1.66 -22.92
C TRP A 540 -40.75 2.66 -24.06
N LYS A 541 -40.52 2.26 -25.33
CA LYS A 541 -40.76 3.09 -26.52
C LYS A 541 -41.35 2.28 -27.67
N THR A 542 -42.50 2.70 -28.20
CA THR A 542 -43.17 2.02 -29.32
C THR A 542 -42.63 2.47 -30.69
N ARG A 543 -42.50 1.53 -31.63
CA ARG A 543 -42.08 1.84 -33.01
C ARG A 543 -43.20 2.58 -33.78
N PRO A 544 -42.89 3.66 -34.52
CA PRO A 544 -43.87 4.38 -35.32
C PRO A 544 -44.17 3.67 -36.65
N GLY A 545 -45.26 2.91 -36.70
CA GLY A 545 -45.88 2.42 -37.95
C GLY A 545 -46.16 0.91 -37.99
N GLY A 546 -47.41 0.53 -38.31
CA GLY A 546 -47.79 -0.85 -38.69
C GLY A 546 -47.53 -1.14 -40.17
N VAL A 547 -47.95 -2.28 -40.75
CA VAL A 547 -49.01 -3.23 -40.35
C VAL A 547 -48.67 -4.65 -40.86
N SER A 548 -49.37 -5.66 -40.32
CA SER A 548 -49.59 -7.06 -40.80
C SER A 548 -48.59 -8.18 -40.46
N ASP A 549 -49.22 -9.24 -39.94
CA ASP A 549 -48.83 -10.60 -39.49
C ASP A 549 -49.14 -11.62 -40.62
N PRO A 550 -49.00 -12.99 -40.51
CA PRO A 550 -48.17 -13.89 -39.70
C PRO A 550 -47.33 -14.92 -40.52
N PHE A 551 -46.50 -15.74 -39.84
CA PHE A 551 -46.41 -17.25 -39.90
C PHE A 551 -45.02 -17.93 -39.91
N ALA A 552 -44.90 -18.97 -39.05
CA ALA A 552 -44.10 -20.22 -39.19
C ALA A 552 -42.55 -20.11 -39.15
N VAL A 553 -41.72 -21.09 -38.71
CA VAL A 553 -41.83 -22.46 -38.11
C VAL A 553 -40.79 -22.45 -36.95
N GLY A 554 -40.99 -22.96 -35.72
CA GLY A 554 -41.27 -24.34 -35.30
C GLY A 554 -39.96 -25.13 -35.07
N VAL A 555 -39.74 -25.69 -33.87
CA VAL A 555 -38.54 -26.47 -33.49
C VAL A 555 -38.96 -27.75 -32.77
N GLU A 556 -38.38 -28.89 -33.18
CA GLU A 556 -38.69 -30.21 -32.60
C GLU A 556 -37.84 -30.53 -31.36
N ARG A 557 -38.41 -31.34 -30.46
CA ARG A 557 -37.66 -32.05 -29.41
C ARG A 557 -37.29 -33.44 -29.92
N VAL A 558 -36.05 -33.85 -29.72
CA VAL A 558 -35.61 -35.25 -29.84
C VAL A 558 -35.02 -35.70 -28.51
N ARG A 559 -35.57 -36.79 -27.95
CA ARG A 559 -34.89 -37.64 -26.94
C ARG A 559 -34.12 -38.73 -27.66
N ASN A 560 -33.14 -39.31 -26.98
CA ASN A 560 -33.01 -40.76 -26.86
C ASN A 560 -32.30 -41.08 -25.53
N ASP A 561 -32.62 -42.23 -24.96
CA ASP A 561 -32.13 -42.76 -23.69
C ASP A 561 -31.23 -44.01 -23.95
N ASP A 562 -30.95 -44.83 -22.92
CA ASP A 562 -30.39 -46.22 -22.97
C ASP A 562 -28.87 -46.35 -23.35
N GLU A 563 -28.03 -47.34 -22.93
CA GLU A 563 -28.03 -48.63 -22.15
C GLU A 563 -26.52 -48.92 -21.80
N GLU A 564 -25.99 -49.61 -20.75
CA GLU A 564 -26.37 -50.02 -19.37
C GLU A 564 -25.04 -50.25 -18.52
N ASP A 565 -24.83 -51.41 -17.87
CA ASP A 565 -23.56 -52.04 -17.36
C ASP A 565 -22.68 -51.49 -16.19
N ASN A 566 -23.23 -51.56 -14.96
CA ASN A 566 -22.81 -52.39 -13.79
C ASN A 566 -21.35 -52.67 -13.28
N GLU A 567 -21.27 -52.60 -11.93
CA GLU A 567 -20.68 -53.54 -10.91
C GLU A 567 -19.16 -53.66 -10.55
N GLU A 568 -18.87 -53.22 -9.31
CA GLU A 568 -18.19 -53.91 -8.18
C GLU A 568 -16.64 -54.15 -8.06
N ALA A 569 -16.26 -54.38 -6.79
CA ALA A 569 -15.11 -55.15 -6.26
C ALA A 569 -13.70 -54.48 -6.09
N SER A 570 -13.51 -53.86 -4.91
CA SER A 570 -12.27 -54.01 -4.10
C SER A 570 -12.34 -55.33 -3.27
N PRO A 571 -11.33 -55.77 -2.45
CA PRO A 571 -10.01 -55.19 -2.13
C PRO A 571 -8.82 -56.21 -2.15
N LYS A 572 -7.57 -55.73 -1.93
CA LYS A 572 -6.67 -56.24 -0.84
C LYS A 572 -5.29 -55.58 -0.70
N THR A 573 -4.87 -55.52 0.56
CA THR A 573 -3.57 -55.20 1.19
C THR A 573 -2.35 -56.00 0.72
N VAL A 574 -1.13 -55.47 0.94
CA VAL A 574 -0.06 -56.02 1.84
C VAL A 574 1.31 -55.30 1.68
N SER A 575 2.06 -55.15 2.79
CA SER A 575 3.47 -54.73 2.92
C SER A 575 3.81 -53.28 2.50
N ALA A 576 4.35 -52.37 3.32
CA ALA A 576 5.45 -52.45 4.32
C ALA A 576 6.84 -52.63 3.70
N GLY A 577 7.72 -51.65 3.94
CA GLY A 577 9.12 -51.63 3.51
C GLY A 577 9.93 -50.73 4.44
N ILE A 578 10.66 -51.33 5.38
CA ILE A 578 11.50 -50.62 6.34
C ILE A 578 12.87 -50.40 5.73
N TYR A 579 13.42 -49.19 5.86
CA TYR A 579 14.88 -49.01 5.92
C TYR A 579 15.25 -48.10 7.09
N GLN A 580 16.18 -48.60 7.89
CA GLN A 580 16.89 -47.96 8.99
C GLN A 580 18.38 -48.24 8.76
N ARG A 581 19.28 -47.62 9.54
CA ARG A 581 20.77 -47.83 9.53
C ARG A 581 21.54 -47.18 8.37
N ASP A 582 22.80 -46.76 8.53
CA ASP A 582 23.67 -46.57 9.73
C ASP A 582 24.37 -45.19 9.51
N GLU A 583 24.55 -44.33 10.51
CA GLU A 583 25.68 -44.26 11.46
C GLU A 583 27.10 -44.07 10.86
N ASP A 584 27.77 -43.00 11.31
CA ASP A 584 29.21 -42.73 11.44
C ASP A 584 30.21 -42.98 10.28
N ARG A 585 30.82 -41.88 9.79
CA ARG A 585 32.23 -41.49 10.10
C ARG A 585 32.69 -40.22 9.36
N GLY A 586 33.40 -39.35 10.06
CA GLY A 586 34.01 -38.11 9.54
C GLY A 586 34.68 -37.30 10.65
#